data_AF-W6MQQ7-F1
#
_entry.id   AF-W6MQQ7-F1
#
_cell.length_a   1.000
_cell.length_b   1.000
_cell.length_c   1.000
_cell.angle_alpha   90.00
_cell.angle_beta   90.00
_cell.angle_gamma   90.00
#
_symmetry.space_group_name_H-M   'P 1'
#
loop_
_entity.id
_entity.type
_entity.pdbx_description
1 polymer ?
#
loop_
_entity_poly.entity_id
_entity_poly.type
_entity_poly.pdbx_seq_one_letter_code
_entity_poly.pdbx_strand_id
1 'polypeptide(L)'
;MVYPNFNGNGQIMWSSTKYGSHLFTPTTPINSQANLAARLTQSTRIDVLLLGASSHRDLKLMCESLKLYIIPNETLILVDCSFALGLEAFVFQIFEQKSSVLAIFSSVDVKFQNNCHFQIGENVSMTVGLTRSTGVKRLDKLQTDCLNMKSSVGMKLRTLCEIADMAELSQFQVTSLTIKPSFCALIWKHIVNFVCCHVLHAIYDDMLFDSKGPVLAPVLKGVYQELCKIGLKLGVEKINVDLSALVANYKSKYTVRDDPLNASFTEFNFQNGRETFVRIALLQLLILSDDIQCGTVVALECTLATFERVLQLEKKRSSQKEIQFTKSMLKPARARSKPASSAPSLNDRVTSLLGPNKYRC
;
A
#
# COMPACT_ATOMS: atom_id res chain seq x y z
N MET A 1 -1.70 4.74 -6.53
CA MET A 1 -1.59 5.61 -5.37
C MET A 1 -2.97 6.21 -5.12
N VAL A 2 -3.53 6.14 -3.92
CA VAL A 2 -4.71 6.97 -3.59
C VAL A 2 -4.21 8.40 -3.70
N TYR A 3 -4.56 9.11 -4.76
CA TYR A 3 -4.36 10.55 -4.81
C TYR A 3 -5.12 11.10 -3.63
N PRO A 4 -4.44 11.68 -2.63
CA PRO A 4 -5.16 12.46 -1.64
C PRO A 4 -5.93 13.49 -2.47
N ASN A 5 -7.25 13.55 -2.31
CA ASN A 5 -7.96 14.76 -2.70
C ASN A 5 -7.44 15.82 -1.75
N PHE A 6 -6.31 16.43 -2.15
CA PHE A 6 -5.68 17.47 -1.38
C PHE A 6 -6.75 18.50 -1.12
N ASN A 7 -7.04 18.73 0.16
CA ASN A 7 -7.80 19.90 0.61
C ASN A 7 -7.20 21.09 -0.15
N GLY A 8 -7.98 22.09 -0.58
CA GLY A 8 -7.58 23.11 -1.57
C GLY A 8 -6.22 23.83 -1.36
N ASN A 9 -5.56 23.61 -0.22
CA ASN A 9 -4.23 24.07 0.15
C ASN A 9 -3.09 23.02 0.02
N GLY A 10 -3.32 21.79 -0.46
CA GLY A 10 -2.24 20.82 -0.70
C GLY A 10 -1.72 20.05 0.52
N GLN A 11 -2.30 20.24 1.71
CA GLN A 11 -1.70 19.79 2.97
C GLN A 11 -1.80 18.27 3.18
N ILE A 12 -0.73 17.70 3.73
CA ILE A 12 -0.62 16.30 4.16
C ILE A 12 -0.46 16.30 5.68
N MET A 13 -1.38 15.62 6.37
CA MET A 13 -1.29 15.47 7.82
C MET A 13 -1.00 14.01 8.15
N TRP A 14 -0.11 13.75 9.10
CA TRP A 14 0.03 12.42 9.65
C TRP A 14 0.09 12.41 11.15
N SER A 15 -0.33 11.30 11.75
CA SER A 15 -0.33 11.09 13.20
C SER A 15 0.18 9.71 13.55
N SER A 16 1.00 9.62 14.60
CA SER A 16 1.47 8.40 15.21
C SER A 16 1.41 8.53 16.73
N THR A 17 1.15 7.42 17.43
CA THR A 17 1.24 7.35 18.89
C THR A 17 2.64 7.65 19.38
N LYS A 18 3.67 7.21 18.64
CA LYS A 18 5.08 7.38 18.99
C LYS A 18 5.66 8.72 18.52
N TYR A 19 5.34 9.14 17.30
CA TYR A 19 5.94 10.32 16.66
C TYR A 19 5.08 11.59 16.74
N GLY A 20 3.88 11.52 17.33
CA GLY A 20 2.94 12.63 17.41
C GLY A 20 2.26 12.95 16.07
N SER A 21 1.68 14.15 15.98
CA SER A 21 0.96 14.63 14.80
C SER A 21 1.75 15.73 14.10
N HIS A 22 1.83 15.64 12.77
CA HIS A 22 2.62 16.53 11.93
C HIS A 22 1.81 16.97 10.71
N LEU A 23 2.16 18.14 10.20
CA LEU A 23 1.55 18.73 9.02
C LEU A 23 2.66 19.13 8.04
N PHE A 24 2.52 18.71 6.79
CA PHE A 24 3.39 19.08 5.69
C PHE A 24 2.60 19.78 4.61
N THR A 25 3.14 20.88 4.10
CA THR A 25 2.57 21.60 2.96
C THR A 25 3.59 21.52 1.81
N PRO A 26 3.31 20.75 0.75
CA PRO A 26 4.16 20.74 -0.44
C PRO A 26 4.23 22.14 -1.04
N THR A 27 5.43 22.59 -1.42
CA THR A 27 5.61 23.88 -2.11
C THR A 27 4.87 23.93 -3.44
N THR A 28 4.82 22.80 -4.15
CA THR A 28 4.12 22.67 -5.42
C THR A 28 3.34 21.36 -5.44
N PRO A 29 2.08 21.36 -4.97
CA PRO A 29 1.26 20.16 -5.00
C PRO A 29 0.89 19.80 -6.44
N ILE A 30 1.24 18.58 -6.85
CA ILE A 30 0.88 18.01 -8.15
C ILE A 30 0.05 16.75 -7.88
N ASN A 31 -1.21 16.83 -8.28
CA ASN A 31 -2.25 15.85 -7.97
C ASN A 31 -2.65 14.99 -9.18
N SER A 32 -2.05 15.22 -10.34
CA SER A 32 -2.14 14.34 -11.50
C SER A 32 -0.93 14.50 -12.41
N GLN A 33 -0.59 13.44 -13.14
CA GLN A 33 0.46 13.48 -14.16
C GLN A 33 0.18 14.55 -15.23
N ALA A 34 -1.09 14.73 -15.60
CA ALA A 34 -1.51 15.72 -16.60
C ALA A 34 -1.18 17.17 -16.16
N ASN A 35 -1.16 17.44 -14.86
CA ASN A 35 -0.88 18.76 -14.31
C ASN A 35 0.63 19.05 -14.15
N LEU A 36 1.49 18.06 -14.39
CA LEU A 36 2.92 18.18 -14.10
C LEU A 36 3.58 19.27 -14.94
N ALA A 37 3.34 19.29 -16.26
CA ALA A 37 3.88 20.32 -17.17
C ALA A 37 3.32 21.72 -16.91
N ALA A 38 2.10 21.83 -16.36
CA ALA A 38 1.49 23.11 -16.00
C ALA A 38 2.03 23.67 -14.67
N ARG A 39 2.57 22.80 -13.81
CA ARG A 39 3.04 23.16 -12.46
C ARG A 39 4.56 23.28 -12.38
N LEU A 40 5.30 22.57 -13.22
CA LEU A 40 6.76 22.58 -13.27
C LEU A 40 7.25 23.33 -14.51
N THR A 41 8.16 24.28 -14.31
CA THR A 41 8.84 24.97 -15.40
C THR A 41 9.97 24.12 -15.98
N GLN A 42 10.40 24.39 -17.21
CA GLN A 42 11.59 23.75 -17.79
C GLN A 42 12.89 24.04 -17.01
N SER A 43 12.90 25.09 -16.19
CA SER A 43 14.00 25.40 -15.27
C SER A 43 13.95 24.60 -13.97
N THR A 44 12.86 23.89 -13.69
CA THR A 44 12.75 23.05 -12.49
C THR A 44 13.75 21.90 -12.58
N ARG A 45 14.53 21.75 -11.52
CA ARG A 45 15.56 20.71 -11.39
C ARG A 45 15.25 19.86 -10.16
N ILE A 46 15.34 18.54 -10.31
CA ILE A 46 15.10 17.60 -9.22
C ILE A 46 16.44 17.09 -8.71
N ASP A 47 16.77 17.39 -7.45
CA ASP A 47 17.97 16.86 -6.78
C ASP A 47 17.77 15.43 -6.27
N VAL A 48 16.60 15.17 -5.68
CA VAL A 48 16.20 13.88 -5.13
C VAL A 48 14.78 13.59 -5.59
N LEU A 49 14.59 12.44 -6.23
CA LEU A 49 13.29 11.90 -6.60
C LEU A 49 12.99 10.67 -5.75
N LEU A 50 11.95 10.75 -4.93
CA LEU A 50 11.34 9.56 -4.31
C LEU A 50 10.19 9.10 -5.20
N LEU A 51 10.22 7.84 -5.63
CA LEU A 51 9.28 7.31 -6.61
C LEU A 51 8.60 6.05 -6.08
N GLY A 52 7.27 6.07 -6.01
CA GLY A 52 6.44 4.91 -5.71
C GLY A 52 5.28 4.81 -6.69
N ALA A 53 4.80 3.60 -6.95
CA ALA A 53 3.68 3.37 -7.86
C ALA A 53 2.85 2.14 -7.42
N SER A 54 1.56 2.13 -7.77
CA SER A 54 0.67 0.99 -7.55
C SER A 54 0.72 -0.03 -8.69
N SER A 55 1.30 0.32 -9.84
CA SER A 55 1.48 -0.55 -10.99
C SER A 55 2.72 -0.19 -11.82
N HIS A 56 3.25 -1.15 -12.59
CA HIS A 56 4.34 -0.90 -13.55
C HIS A 56 3.98 0.14 -14.60
N ARG A 57 2.71 0.18 -15.02
CA ARG A 57 2.23 1.17 -16.00
C ARG A 57 2.34 2.58 -15.42
N ASP A 58 1.86 2.78 -14.21
CA ASP A 58 1.92 4.10 -13.56
C ASP A 58 3.35 4.53 -13.30
N LEU A 59 4.20 3.57 -12.88
CA LEU A 59 5.64 3.80 -12.70
C LEU A 59 6.29 4.27 -14.01
N LYS A 60 6.04 3.56 -15.11
CA LYS A 60 6.57 3.90 -16.43
C LYS A 60 6.12 5.29 -16.89
N LEU A 61 4.81 5.54 -16.85
CA LEU A 61 4.24 6.81 -17.27
C LEU A 61 4.78 7.99 -16.44
N MET A 62 4.93 7.79 -15.13
CA MET A 62 5.51 8.81 -14.25
C MET A 62 6.98 9.10 -14.59
N CYS A 63 7.80 8.06 -14.81
CA CYS A 63 9.19 8.23 -15.25
C CYS A 63 9.28 8.98 -16.59
N GLU A 64 8.45 8.61 -17.56
CA GLU A 64 8.40 9.27 -18.87
C GLU A 64 8.06 10.76 -18.75
N SER A 65 7.09 11.11 -17.90
CA SER A 65 6.74 12.52 -17.64
C SER A 65 7.80 13.28 -16.86
N LEU A 66 8.54 12.62 -15.97
CA LEU A 66 9.58 13.27 -15.17
C LEU A 66 10.90 13.45 -15.93
N LYS A 67 11.09 12.76 -17.06
CA LYS A 67 12.36 12.69 -17.81
C LYS A 67 13.00 14.05 -18.09
N LEU A 68 12.20 15.09 -18.36
CA LEU A 68 12.71 16.44 -18.66
C LEU A 68 13.26 17.20 -17.43
N TYR A 69 12.93 16.75 -16.22
CA TYR A 69 13.28 17.43 -14.96
C TYR A 69 14.41 16.71 -14.20
N ILE A 70 14.81 15.52 -14.69
CA ILE A 70 15.91 14.73 -14.15
C ILE A 70 17.22 15.19 -14.79
N ILE A 71 18.20 15.50 -13.96
CA ILE A 71 19.53 15.86 -14.42
C ILE A 71 20.40 14.59 -14.43
N PRO A 72 20.92 14.19 -15.60
CA PRO A 72 21.88 13.08 -15.70
C PRO A 72 23.03 13.21 -14.70
N ASN A 73 23.33 12.13 -14.00
CA ASN A 73 24.41 11.97 -13.01
C ASN A 73 24.35 12.91 -11.80
N GLU A 74 23.30 13.72 -11.66
CA GLU A 74 23.15 14.66 -10.54
C GLU A 74 21.90 14.37 -9.71
N THR A 75 20.84 13.83 -10.29
CA THR A 75 19.63 13.45 -9.56
C THR A 75 19.78 12.09 -8.87
N LEU A 76 19.51 12.04 -7.57
CA LEU A 76 19.31 10.80 -6.82
C LEU A 76 17.89 10.31 -7.02
N ILE A 77 17.69 9.07 -7.47
CA ILE A 77 16.36 8.48 -7.62
C ILE A 77 16.24 7.29 -6.66
N LEU A 78 15.29 7.35 -5.73
CA LEU A 78 14.96 6.27 -4.81
C LEU A 78 13.61 5.68 -5.18
N VAL A 79 13.59 4.41 -5.56
CA VAL A 79 12.38 3.69 -6.00
C VAL A 79 11.87 2.81 -4.87
N ASP A 80 10.63 3.02 -4.45
CA ASP A 80 9.98 2.19 -3.43
C ASP A 80 9.83 0.75 -3.93
N CYS A 81 10.60 -0.13 -3.31
CA CYS A 81 10.66 -1.56 -3.59
C CYS A 81 10.11 -2.39 -2.42
N SER A 82 9.32 -1.77 -1.52
CA SER A 82 8.87 -2.42 -0.28
C SER A 82 8.16 -3.75 -0.52
N PHE A 83 7.47 -3.89 -1.65
CA PHE A 83 6.69 -5.08 -2.01
C PHE A 83 7.12 -5.76 -3.31
N ALA A 84 8.24 -5.34 -3.91
CA ALA A 84 8.65 -5.81 -5.24
C ALA A 84 10.16 -5.68 -5.44
N LEU A 85 10.81 -6.73 -5.95
CA LEU A 85 12.23 -6.69 -6.33
C LEU A 85 12.38 -6.20 -7.77
N GLY A 86 13.44 -5.46 -8.06
CA GLY A 86 13.87 -5.10 -9.41
C GLY A 86 13.19 -3.87 -10.01
N LEU A 87 12.38 -3.14 -9.25
CA LEU A 87 11.73 -1.91 -9.76
C LEU A 87 12.75 -0.81 -10.04
N GLU A 88 13.81 -0.70 -9.23
CA GLU A 88 14.90 0.24 -9.45
C GLU A 88 15.65 -0.05 -10.75
N ALA A 89 15.78 -1.33 -11.12
CA ALA A 89 16.40 -1.74 -12.38
C ALA A 89 15.55 -1.33 -13.59
N PHE A 90 14.23 -1.48 -13.48
CA PHE A 90 13.28 -1.03 -14.50
C PHE A 90 13.34 0.50 -14.69
N VAL A 91 13.35 1.26 -13.60
CA VAL A 91 13.46 2.73 -13.63
C VAL A 91 14.81 3.19 -14.18
N PHE A 92 15.90 2.51 -13.81
CA PHE A 92 17.24 2.80 -14.33
C PHE A 92 17.33 2.69 -15.86
N GLN A 93 16.62 1.73 -16.45
CA GLN A 93 16.54 1.59 -17.91
C GLN A 93 15.76 2.74 -18.57
N ILE A 94 14.66 3.20 -17.97
CA ILE A 94 13.85 4.30 -18.52
C ILE A 94 14.64 5.62 -18.56
N PHE A 95 15.46 5.86 -17.53
CA PHE A 95 16.38 7.01 -17.48
C PHE A 95 17.72 6.77 -18.19
N GLU A 96 17.76 5.83 -19.13
CA GLU A 96 18.91 5.56 -20.01
C GLU A 96 20.22 5.28 -19.27
N GLN A 97 20.14 4.76 -18.04
CA GLN A 97 21.30 4.44 -17.21
C GLN A 97 22.18 5.66 -16.87
N LYS A 98 21.60 6.86 -16.94
CA LYS A 98 22.32 8.13 -16.73
C LYS A 98 22.14 8.70 -15.32
N SER A 99 21.29 8.13 -14.48
CA SER A 99 21.02 8.63 -13.13
C SER A 99 21.22 7.52 -12.11
N SER A 100 21.67 7.88 -10.90
CA SER A 100 21.80 6.92 -9.81
C SER A 100 20.41 6.55 -9.29
N VAL A 101 19.93 5.37 -9.70
CA VAL A 101 18.65 4.81 -9.25
C VAL A 101 18.93 3.73 -8.21
N LEU A 102 18.41 3.89 -7.01
CA LEU A 102 18.52 2.94 -5.90
C LEU A 102 17.13 2.49 -5.46
N ALA A 103 17.06 1.34 -4.79
CA ALA A 103 15.84 0.88 -4.17
C ALA A 103 15.74 1.40 -2.74
N ILE A 104 14.54 1.78 -2.32
CA ILE A 104 14.20 2.05 -0.92
C ILE A 104 13.15 1.05 -0.44
N PHE A 105 13.40 0.45 0.72
CA PHE A 105 12.50 -0.40 1.45
C PHE A 105 11.97 0.38 2.64
N SER A 106 10.65 0.38 2.84
CA SER A 106 9.98 1.02 3.95
C SER A 106 9.13 -0.01 4.69
N SER A 107 9.34 -0.17 5.99
CA SER A 107 8.49 -1.03 6.83
C SER A 107 7.28 -0.30 7.40
N VAL A 108 7.00 0.91 6.93
CA VAL A 108 5.99 1.79 7.52
C VAL A 108 4.59 1.28 7.19
N ASP A 109 3.80 1.04 8.24
CA ASP A 109 2.37 0.77 8.12
C ASP A 109 1.63 2.12 8.07
N VAL A 110 1.06 2.45 6.90
CA VAL A 110 0.35 3.71 6.65
C VAL A 110 -1.12 3.43 6.33
N LYS A 111 -2.01 3.98 7.15
CA LYS A 111 -3.47 3.90 6.96
C LYS A 111 -4.01 5.27 6.61
N PHE A 112 -4.68 5.38 5.46
CA PHE A 112 -5.36 6.63 5.10
C PHE A 112 -6.67 6.73 5.87
N GLN A 113 -6.86 7.73 6.72
CA GLN A 113 -8.12 7.89 7.43
C GLN A 113 -9.13 8.62 6.53
N ASN A 114 -8.89 9.91 6.26
CA ASN A 114 -9.71 10.79 5.41
C ASN A 114 -8.92 12.07 5.06
N ASN A 115 -9.35 12.87 4.08
CA ASN A 115 -8.90 14.26 3.85
C ASN A 115 -7.38 14.53 3.96
N CYS A 116 -6.53 13.64 3.40
CA CYS A 116 -5.07 13.72 3.46
C CYS A 116 -4.45 13.51 4.85
N HIS A 117 -5.21 12.88 5.75
CA HIS A 117 -4.77 12.42 7.06
C HIS A 117 -4.35 10.95 7.00
N PHE A 118 -3.10 10.71 7.37
CA PHE A 118 -2.48 9.40 7.44
C PHE A 118 -2.19 9.02 8.89
N GLN A 119 -2.56 7.82 9.28
CA GLN A 119 -2.08 7.24 10.52
C GLN A 119 -0.86 6.37 10.24
N ILE A 120 0.21 6.61 10.98
CA ILE A 120 1.49 5.93 10.84
C ILE A 120 1.71 5.02 12.04
N GLY A 121 2.05 3.76 11.78
CA GLY A 121 2.44 2.80 12.81
C GLY A 121 3.69 3.20 13.58
N GLU A 122 3.95 2.52 14.69
CA GLU A 122 5.05 2.87 15.61
C GLU A 122 6.44 2.46 15.11
N ASN A 123 6.50 1.51 14.19
CA ASN A 123 7.74 0.95 13.66
C ASN A 123 8.02 1.52 12.27
N VAL A 124 8.76 2.63 12.25
CA VAL A 124 9.22 3.29 11.02
C VAL A 124 10.67 2.91 10.79
N SER A 125 10.91 2.09 9.76
CA SER A 125 12.25 1.80 9.25
C SER A 125 12.31 2.04 7.76
N MET A 126 13.42 2.61 7.30
CA MET A 126 13.67 2.87 5.90
C MET A 126 15.08 2.40 5.57
N THR A 127 15.23 1.60 4.52
CA THR A 127 16.52 1.08 4.14
C THR A 127 16.74 1.32 2.66
N VAL A 128 17.88 1.88 2.28
CA VAL A 128 18.28 2.08 0.89
C VAL A 128 19.29 1.01 0.49
N GLY A 129 19.14 0.47 -0.71
CA GLY A 129 20.02 -0.57 -1.23
C GLY A 129 19.75 -0.88 -2.70
N LEU A 130 20.13 -2.09 -3.12
CA LEU A 130 19.85 -2.64 -4.44
C LEU A 130 19.23 -4.02 -4.28
N THR A 131 18.17 -4.28 -5.03
CA THR A 131 17.43 -5.55 -4.98
C THR A 131 18.08 -6.65 -5.81
N ARG A 132 18.99 -6.28 -6.73
CA ARG A 132 19.75 -7.24 -7.53
C ARG A 132 20.63 -8.11 -6.63
N SER A 133 20.47 -9.43 -6.72
CA SER A 133 21.35 -10.36 -6.03
C SER A 133 22.77 -10.29 -6.63
N THR A 134 23.75 -10.65 -5.81
CA THR A 134 25.18 -10.62 -6.12
C THR A 134 25.60 -11.46 -7.34
N GLY A 135 24.67 -12.21 -7.96
CA GLY A 135 24.90 -13.02 -9.15
C GLY A 135 24.63 -12.34 -10.50
N VAL A 136 24.08 -11.11 -10.53
CA VAL A 136 23.80 -10.41 -11.80
C VAL A 136 25.05 -9.64 -12.29
N LYS A 137 25.39 -9.84 -13.57
CA LYS A 137 26.57 -9.26 -14.26
C LYS A 137 26.65 -7.74 -14.03
N ARG A 138 27.73 -7.32 -13.35
CA ARG A 138 28.17 -5.94 -13.06
C ARG A 138 27.07 -5.01 -12.51
N LEU A 139 27.15 -4.74 -11.21
CA LEU A 139 26.55 -3.53 -10.66
C LEU A 139 27.13 -2.31 -11.38
N ASP A 140 26.27 -1.35 -11.70
CA ASP A 140 26.71 -0.13 -12.34
C ASP A 140 27.62 0.65 -11.37
N LYS A 141 28.69 1.24 -11.90
CA LYS A 141 29.64 2.03 -11.10
C LYS A 141 28.93 3.22 -10.45
N LEU A 142 27.97 3.85 -11.15
CA LEU A 142 27.18 4.97 -10.62
C LEU A 142 26.40 4.57 -9.37
N GLN A 143 25.67 3.44 -9.43
CA GLN A 143 24.90 2.93 -8.30
C GLN A 143 25.81 2.52 -7.14
N THR A 144 26.95 1.89 -7.44
CA THR A 144 27.92 1.44 -6.45
C THR A 144 28.60 2.61 -5.74
N ASP A 145 29.06 3.61 -6.49
CA ASP A 145 29.69 4.82 -5.93
C ASP A 145 28.68 5.65 -5.13
N CYS A 146 27.41 5.68 -5.57
CA CYS A 146 26.32 6.32 -4.83
C CYS A 146 26.05 5.63 -3.49
N LEU A 147 25.89 4.31 -3.47
CA LEU A 147 25.66 3.54 -2.22
C LEU A 147 26.83 3.65 -1.25
N ASN A 148 28.06 3.68 -1.76
CA ASN A 148 29.26 3.87 -0.95
C ASN A 148 29.50 5.34 -0.55
N MET A 149 28.58 6.25 -0.90
CA MET A 149 28.68 7.69 -0.62
C MET A 149 29.96 8.34 -1.15
N LYS A 150 30.44 7.89 -2.32
CA LYS A 150 31.69 8.36 -2.97
C LYS A 150 31.47 9.34 -4.13
N SER A 151 30.24 9.49 -4.60
CA SER A 151 29.86 10.42 -5.67
C SER A 151 29.13 11.65 -5.12
N SER A 152 28.98 12.70 -5.92
CA SER A 152 28.14 13.87 -5.59
C SER A 152 26.71 13.46 -5.25
N VAL A 153 26.14 12.51 -5.98
CA VAL A 153 24.82 11.93 -5.70
C VAL A 153 24.83 11.09 -4.41
N GLY A 154 25.91 10.36 -4.16
CA GLY A 154 26.14 9.67 -2.89
C GLY A 154 26.21 10.61 -1.69
N MET A 155 26.70 11.84 -1.86
CA MET A 155 26.65 12.87 -0.83
C MET A 155 25.22 13.35 -0.57
N LYS A 156 24.36 13.45 -1.59
CA LYS A 156 22.92 13.72 -1.39
C LYS A 156 22.26 12.61 -0.55
N LEU A 157 22.61 11.34 -0.81
CA LEU A 157 22.13 10.22 -0.01
C LEU A 157 22.60 10.32 1.45
N ARG A 158 23.87 10.70 1.69
CA ARG A 158 24.39 10.95 3.03
C ARG A 158 23.61 12.07 3.74
N THR A 159 23.36 13.18 3.08
CA THR A 159 22.55 14.29 3.64
C THR A 159 21.14 13.84 3.98
N LEU A 160 20.51 12.98 3.17
CA LEU A 160 19.22 12.39 3.53
C LEU A 160 19.28 11.52 4.80
N CYS A 161 20.34 10.72 4.96
CA CYS A 161 20.55 9.96 6.21
C CYS A 161 20.70 10.91 7.41
N GLU A 162 21.51 11.96 7.30
CA GLU A 162 21.72 12.95 8.36
C GLU A 162 20.41 13.67 8.73
N ILE A 163 19.60 14.06 7.73
CA ILE A 163 18.27 14.66 7.96
C ILE A 163 17.34 13.68 8.67
N ALA A 164 17.34 12.41 8.27
CA ALA A 164 16.51 11.39 8.90
C ALA A 164 16.93 11.14 10.36
N ASP A 165 18.24 11.10 10.63
CA ASP A 165 18.78 10.96 11.98
C ASP A 165 18.40 12.16 12.87
N MET A 166 18.51 13.39 12.35
CA MET A 166 18.07 14.60 13.06
C MET A 166 16.55 14.62 13.32
N ALA A 167 15.76 14.01 12.43
CA ALA A 167 14.32 13.86 12.58
C ALA A 167 13.92 12.67 13.48
N GLU A 168 14.88 12.06 14.18
CA GLU A 168 14.68 10.87 15.05
C GLU A 168 14.06 9.67 14.31
N LEU A 169 14.21 9.63 12.98
CA LEU A 169 13.93 8.45 12.16
C LEU A 169 15.11 7.49 12.26
N SER A 170 15.36 7.02 13.49
CA SER A 170 16.49 6.19 13.96
C SER A 170 16.80 4.91 13.17
N GLN A 171 16.04 4.62 12.11
CA GLN A 171 16.17 3.44 11.28
C GLN A 171 16.22 3.77 9.78
N PHE A 172 16.64 4.98 9.38
CA PHE A 172 17.01 5.27 7.99
C PHE A 172 18.45 4.83 7.73
N GLN A 173 18.64 3.73 7.01
CA GLN A 173 19.95 3.11 6.83
C GLN A 173 20.27 2.83 5.37
N VAL A 174 21.56 2.82 5.02
CA VAL A 174 22.04 2.35 3.72
C VAL A 174 22.66 0.98 3.91
N THR A 175 22.19 -0.01 3.17
CA THR A 175 22.74 -1.37 3.24
C THR A 175 24.03 -1.44 2.44
N SER A 176 25.12 -1.80 3.11
CA SER A 176 26.37 -2.14 2.42
C SER A 176 26.18 -3.40 1.57
N LEU A 177 26.75 -3.39 0.36
CA LEU A 177 26.73 -4.52 -0.57
C LEU A 177 27.40 -5.79 0.00
N THR A 178 28.23 -5.65 1.04
CA THR A 178 29.00 -6.76 1.65
C THR A 178 28.34 -7.37 2.88
N ILE A 179 27.32 -6.72 3.45
CA ILE A 179 26.70 -7.16 4.70
C ILE A 179 25.58 -8.16 4.43
N LYS A 180 25.52 -9.22 5.25
CA LYS A 180 24.42 -10.20 5.25
C LYS A 180 23.54 -10.05 6.50
N PRO A 181 22.21 -10.27 6.41
CA PRO A 181 21.44 -10.57 5.19
C PRO A 181 21.49 -9.39 4.20
N SER A 182 21.54 -9.70 2.90
CA SER A 182 21.55 -8.65 1.87
C SER A 182 20.24 -7.87 1.87
N PHE A 183 20.27 -6.68 1.28
CA PHE A 183 19.07 -5.86 1.05
C PHE A 183 17.97 -6.62 0.30
N CYS A 184 18.36 -7.43 -0.69
CA CYS A 184 17.45 -8.32 -1.41
C CYS A 184 16.77 -9.32 -0.47
N ALA A 185 17.52 -9.96 0.44
CA ALA A 185 16.96 -10.89 1.42
C ALA A 185 16.01 -10.22 2.42
N LEU A 186 16.28 -8.97 2.82
CA LEU A 186 15.39 -8.18 3.66
C LEU A 186 14.04 -7.94 2.99
N ILE A 187 14.04 -7.44 1.75
CA ILE A 187 12.80 -7.21 0.99
C ILE A 187 12.10 -8.54 0.70
N TRP A 188 12.84 -9.58 0.35
CA TRP A 188 12.24 -10.88 0.04
C TRP A 188 11.45 -11.45 1.21
N LYS A 189 12.02 -11.39 2.42
CA LYS A 189 11.31 -11.79 3.65
C LYS A 189 10.01 -10.99 3.83
N HIS A 190 10.04 -9.70 3.52
CA HIS A 190 8.86 -8.85 3.57
C HIS A 190 7.81 -9.25 2.52
N ILE A 191 8.22 -9.48 1.26
CA ILE A 191 7.34 -9.94 0.17
C ILE A 191 6.66 -11.27 0.54
N VAL A 192 7.40 -12.23 1.10
CA VAL A 192 6.83 -13.52 1.52
C VAL A 192 5.72 -13.31 2.56
N ASN A 193 5.97 -12.49 3.58
CA ASN A 193 4.96 -12.16 4.59
C ASN A 193 3.76 -11.40 3.99
N PHE A 194 4.03 -10.42 3.14
CA PHE A 194 3.00 -9.64 2.47
C PHE A 194 2.07 -10.51 1.64
N VAL A 195 2.61 -11.36 0.76
CA VAL A 195 1.79 -12.20 -0.10
C VAL A 195 1.08 -13.30 0.69
N CYS A 196 1.79 -14.03 1.56
CA CYS A 196 1.20 -15.15 2.29
C CYS A 196 0.16 -14.72 3.32
N CYS A 197 0.38 -13.61 4.01
CA CYS A 197 -0.55 -13.15 5.04
C CYS A 197 -1.47 -12.04 4.54
N HIS A 198 -0.93 -10.90 4.11
CA HIS A 198 -1.75 -9.72 3.86
C HIS A 198 -2.62 -9.87 2.60
N VAL A 199 -2.06 -10.38 1.51
CA VAL A 199 -2.80 -10.56 0.25
C VAL A 199 -3.84 -11.66 0.38
N LEU A 200 -3.43 -12.85 0.84
CA LEU A 200 -4.36 -13.96 0.96
C LEU A 200 -5.45 -13.68 2.02
N HIS A 201 -5.13 -13.01 3.12
CA HIS A 201 -6.14 -12.62 4.12
C HIS A 201 -7.11 -11.58 3.53
N ALA A 202 -6.65 -10.63 2.72
CA ALA A 202 -7.57 -9.73 2.02
C ALA A 202 -8.53 -10.44 1.05
N ILE A 203 -8.12 -11.58 0.47
CA ILE A 203 -8.94 -12.37 -0.46
C ILE A 203 -9.92 -13.30 0.28
N TYR A 204 -9.43 -13.99 1.31
CA TYR A 204 -10.12 -15.11 1.96
C TYR A 204 -10.62 -14.78 3.38
N ASP A 205 -10.29 -13.60 3.90
CA ASP A 205 -10.62 -13.16 5.26
C ASP A 205 -10.12 -14.18 6.32
N ASP A 206 -10.75 -14.21 7.49
CA ASP A 206 -10.48 -15.13 8.60
C ASP A 206 -10.44 -16.61 8.21
N MET A 207 -11.13 -16.99 7.12
CA MET A 207 -11.15 -18.38 6.66
C MET A 207 -9.75 -18.89 6.31
N LEU A 208 -8.83 -18.00 5.93
CA LEU A 208 -7.46 -18.37 5.59
C LEU A 208 -6.73 -19.05 6.75
N PHE A 209 -7.00 -18.62 7.97
CA PHE A 209 -6.27 -19.09 9.15
C PHE A 209 -7.13 -19.80 10.18
N ASP A 210 -8.38 -20.09 9.85
CA ASP A 210 -9.27 -20.89 10.68
C ASP A 210 -8.75 -22.33 10.76
N SER A 211 -8.52 -22.81 11.98
CA SER A 211 -8.11 -24.19 12.25
C SER A 211 -9.16 -25.22 11.82
N LYS A 212 -10.40 -24.79 11.57
CA LYS A 212 -11.52 -25.62 11.09
C LYS A 212 -11.67 -25.62 9.57
N GLY A 213 -10.90 -24.83 8.83
CA GLY A 213 -10.99 -24.68 7.38
C GLY A 213 -9.85 -25.39 6.62
N PRO A 214 -9.87 -26.72 6.44
CA PRO A 214 -8.80 -27.46 5.77
C PRO A 214 -8.61 -27.09 4.29
N VAL A 215 -9.54 -26.33 3.71
CA VAL A 215 -9.59 -26.01 2.28
C VAL A 215 -8.54 -24.98 1.85
N LEU A 216 -8.17 -24.03 2.74
CA LEU A 216 -7.30 -22.91 2.38
C LEU A 216 -5.83 -23.09 2.79
N ALA A 217 -5.54 -24.03 3.69
CA ALA A 217 -4.16 -24.38 4.05
C ALA A 217 -3.32 -24.83 2.82
N PRO A 218 -3.85 -25.63 1.86
CA PRO A 218 -3.14 -25.94 0.63
C PRO A 218 -2.83 -24.71 -0.24
N VAL A 219 -3.72 -23.71 -0.29
CA VAL A 219 -3.52 -22.47 -1.04
C VAL A 219 -2.35 -21.69 -0.46
N LEU A 220 -2.37 -21.44 0.86
CA LEU A 220 -1.29 -20.76 1.57
C LEU A 220 0.05 -21.48 1.37
N LYS A 221 0.06 -22.81 1.52
CA LYS A 221 1.26 -23.63 1.33
C LYS A 221 1.77 -23.58 -0.10
N GLY A 222 0.89 -23.66 -1.10
CA GLY A 222 1.25 -23.61 -2.52
C GLY A 222 1.88 -22.27 -2.89
N VAL A 223 1.27 -21.16 -2.50
CA VAL A 223 1.81 -19.80 -2.70
C VAL A 223 3.18 -19.65 -2.02
N TYR A 224 3.28 -20.07 -0.75
CA TYR A 224 4.54 -20.02 -0.01
C TYR A 224 5.65 -20.84 -0.70
N GLN A 225 5.35 -22.04 -1.17
CA GLN A 225 6.31 -22.90 -1.87
C GLN A 225 6.80 -22.29 -3.19
N GLU A 226 5.90 -21.68 -3.97
CA GLU A 226 6.27 -20.97 -5.21
C GLU A 226 7.17 -19.77 -4.90
N LEU A 227 6.87 -19.00 -3.86
CA LEU A 227 7.75 -17.92 -3.40
C LEU A 227 9.11 -18.45 -2.98
N CYS A 228 9.19 -19.48 -2.13
CA CYS A 228 10.48 -20.08 -1.75
C CYS A 228 11.30 -20.53 -2.97
N LYS A 229 10.64 -21.12 -3.98
CA LYS A 229 11.27 -21.55 -5.23
C LYS A 229 11.81 -20.36 -6.04
N ILE A 230 11.03 -19.29 -6.19
CA ILE A 230 11.45 -18.06 -6.89
C ILE A 230 12.66 -17.44 -6.18
N GLY A 231 12.57 -17.25 -4.86
CA GLY A 231 13.66 -16.66 -4.09
C GLY A 231 14.95 -17.47 -4.17
N LEU A 232 14.84 -18.81 -4.18
CA LEU A 232 16.01 -19.69 -4.29
C LEU A 232 16.69 -19.51 -5.65
N LYS A 233 15.91 -19.44 -6.72
CA LYS A 233 16.42 -19.19 -8.08
C LYS A 233 17.01 -17.79 -8.25
N LEU A 234 16.48 -16.79 -7.56
CA LEU A 234 17.04 -15.45 -7.51
C LEU A 234 18.35 -15.37 -6.71
N GLY A 235 18.73 -16.44 -5.99
CA GLY A 235 19.91 -16.46 -5.13
C GLY A 235 19.71 -15.69 -3.83
N VAL A 236 18.47 -15.54 -3.36
CA VAL A 236 18.17 -14.87 -2.09
C VAL A 236 18.69 -15.72 -0.93
N GLU A 237 19.48 -15.11 -0.06
CA GLU A 237 20.06 -15.82 1.08
C GLU A 237 19.02 -16.12 2.16
N LYS A 238 19.07 -17.33 2.74
CA LYS A 238 18.27 -17.73 3.91
C LYS A 238 16.76 -17.45 3.78
N ILE A 239 16.07 -18.15 2.88
CA ILE A 239 14.61 -18.18 2.78
C ILE A 239 13.99 -19.11 3.84
N ASN A 240 14.63 -19.29 5.00
CA ASN A 240 14.05 -20.07 6.10
C ASN A 240 13.07 -19.19 6.87
N VAL A 241 11.95 -18.88 6.22
CA VAL A 241 10.81 -18.22 6.84
C VAL A 241 9.85 -19.33 7.25
N ASP A 242 9.81 -19.71 8.53
CA ASP A 242 8.82 -20.68 8.99
C ASP A 242 7.40 -20.13 8.77
N LEU A 243 6.63 -20.80 7.91
CA LEU A 243 5.26 -20.42 7.57
C LEU A 243 4.37 -20.34 8.81
N SER A 244 4.56 -21.23 9.79
CA SER A 244 3.79 -21.24 11.03
C SER A 244 4.10 -20.02 11.88
N ALA A 245 5.39 -19.69 12.03
CA ALA A 245 5.83 -18.50 12.74
C ALA A 245 5.36 -17.21 12.04
N LEU A 246 5.36 -17.20 10.71
CA LEU A 246 4.88 -16.09 9.89
C LEU A 246 3.38 -15.82 10.11
N VAL A 247 2.56 -16.87 10.09
CA VAL A 247 1.12 -16.77 10.38
C VAL A 247 0.87 -16.36 11.83
N ALA A 248 1.59 -16.94 12.79
CA ALA A 248 1.46 -16.60 14.20
C ALA A 248 1.80 -15.11 14.46
N ASN A 249 2.88 -14.61 13.86
CA ASN A 249 3.27 -13.21 13.96
C ASN A 249 2.20 -12.28 13.37
N TYR A 250 1.67 -12.61 12.19
CA TYR A 250 0.58 -11.85 11.58
C TYR A 250 -0.65 -11.77 12.49
N LYS A 251 -1.12 -12.90 13.00
CA LYS A 251 -2.26 -12.97 13.95
C LYS A 251 -2.01 -12.20 15.24
N SER A 252 -0.78 -12.19 15.73
CA SER A 252 -0.44 -11.46 16.95
C SER A 252 -0.47 -9.95 16.78
N LYS A 253 -0.20 -9.47 15.55
CA LYS A 253 -0.16 -8.04 15.20
C LYS A 253 -1.51 -7.51 14.77
N TYR A 254 -2.28 -8.31 14.06
CA TYR A 254 -3.54 -7.92 13.46
C TYR A 254 -4.62 -8.86 14.01
N THR A 255 -5.41 -8.34 14.95
CA THR A 255 -6.56 -9.05 15.52
C THR A 255 -7.82 -8.69 14.75
N VAL A 256 -8.52 -9.71 14.28
CA VAL A 256 -9.64 -9.55 13.35
C VAL A 256 -10.92 -9.30 14.16
N ARG A 257 -11.38 -8.03 14.16
CA ARG A 257 -12.79 -7.59 13.95
C ARG A 257 -13.22 -6.33 14.69
N ASP A 258 -12.63 -5.98 15.83
CA ASP A 258 -13.27 -4.95 16.68
C ASP A 258 -12.74 -3.54 16.48
N ASP A 259 -11.56 -3.37 15.86
CA ASP A 259 -10.99 -2.06 15.58
C ASP A 259 -10.38 -2.00 14.15
N PRO A 260 -10.94 -1.18 13.24
CA PRO A 260 -10.33 -0.91 11.92
C PRO A 260 -8.88 -0.42 12.02
N LEU A 261 -8.49 0.17 13.16
CA LEU A 261 -7.12 0.58 13.46
C LEU A 261 -6.19 -0.60 13.78
N ASN A 262 -6.71 -1.81 13.95
CA ASN A 262 -5.96 -3.05 14.13
C ASN A 262 -5.94 -3.95 12.88
N ALA A 263 -6.65 -3.60 11.81
CA ALA A 263 -6.54 -4.27 10.51
C ALA A 263 -5.17 -3.97 9.85
N SER A 264 -4.67 -4.85 8.99
CA SER A 264 -3.46 -4.52 8.22
C SER A 264 -3.75 -3.41 7.19
N PHE A 265 -2.76 -2.59 6.79
CA PHE A 265 -3.03 -1.55 5.77
C PHE A 265 -3.62 -2.09 4.47
N THR A 266 -3.24 -3.33 4.10
CA THR A 266 -3.72 -3.96 2.87
C THR A 266 -5.20 -4.26 2.98
N GLU A 267 -5.59 -4.90 4.07
CA GLU A 267 -6.98 -5.20 4.39
C GLU A 267 -7.81 -3.91 4.50
N PHE A 268 -7.34 -2.95 5.29
CA PHE A 268 -8.02 -1.68 5.50
C PHE A 268 -8.24 -0.93 4.18
N ASN A 269 -7.20 -0.80 3.33
CA ASN A 269 -7.36 -0.12 2.05
C ASN A 269 -8.23 -0.93 1.07
N PHE A 270 -8.11 -2.26 1.07
CA PHE A 270 -8.88 -3.15 0.23
C PHE A 270 -10.38 -3.09 0.53
N GLN A 271 -10.78 -3.20 1.80
CA GLN A 271 -12.17 -3.10 2.26
C GLN A 271 -12.79 -1.73 1.98
N ASN A 272 -11.95 -0.70 1.84
CA ASN A 272 -12.38 0.66 1.47
C ASN A 272 -12.30 0.91 -0.05
N GLY A 273 -12.08 -0.12 -0.88
CA GLY A 273 -12.02 0.00 -2.34
C GLY A 273 -10.86 0.84 -2.87
N ARG A 274 -9.81 1.02 -2.05
CA ARG A 274 -8.64 1.85 -2.38
C ARG A 274 -7.56 1.03 -3.08
N GLU A 275 -6.67 1.74 -3.77
CA GLU A 275 -5.52 1.09 -4.38
C GLU A 275 -4.57 0.52 -3.32
N THR A 276 -4.01 -0.64 -3.64
CA THR A 276 -3.05 -1.36 -2.81
C THR A 276 -1.78 -1.66 -3.63
N PHE A 277 -0.73 -2.14 -2.96
CA PHE A 277 0.51 -2.59 -3.63
C PHE A 277 0.42 -4.06 -4.11
N VAL A 278 -0.73 -4.71 -3.95
CA VAL A 278 -0.89 -6.14 -4.28
C VAL A 278 -0.62 -6.41 -5.75
N ARG A 279 -1.15 -5.55 -6.64
CA ARG A 279 -1.00 -5.75 -8.09
C ARG A 279 0.46 -5.67 -8.54
N ILE A 280 1.20 -4.64 -8.13
CA ILE A 280 2.62 -4.50 -8.48
C ILE A 280 3.45 -5.63 -7.86
N ALA A 281 3.14 -6.05 -6.63
CA ALA A 281 3.84 -7.15 -5.95
C ALA A 281 3.66 -8.49 -6.68
N LEU A 282 2.41 -8.90 -6.94
CA LEU A 282 2.11 -10.18 -7.60
C LEU A 282 2.58 -10.18 -9.05
N LEU A 283 2.35 -9.10 -9.81
CA LEU A 283 2.79 -9.03 -11.20
C LEU A 283 4.32 -9.06 -11.30
N GLN A 284 5.03 -8.38 -10.41
CA GLN A 284 6.49 -8.41 -10.41
C GLN A 284 7.01 -9.83 -10.11
N LEU A 285 6.36 -10.58 -9.21
CA LEU A 285 6.73 -11.97 -8.96
C LEU A 285 6.55 -12.87 -10.20
N LEU A 286 5.48 -12.67 -10.96
CA LEU A 286 5.24 -13.41 -12.21
C LEU A 286 6.29 -13.05 -13.28
N ILE A 287 6.60 -11.75 -13.44
CA ILE A 287 7.66 -11.29 -14.35
C ILE A 287 9.01 -11.92 -13.95
N LEU A 288 9.39 -11.82 -12.68
CA LEU A 288 10.64 -12.40 -12.18
C LEU A 288 10.68 -13.92 -12.34
N SER A 289 9.55 -14.61 -12.14
CA SER A 289 9.48 -16.06 -12.32
C SER A 289 9.71 -16.48 -13.76
N ASP A 290 9.23 -15.68 -14.72
CA ASP A 290 9.44 -15.92 -16.15
C ASP A 290 10.91 -15.67 -16.51
N ASP A 291 11.46 -14.54 -16.08
CA ASP A 291 12.85 -14.16 -16.30
C ASP A 291 13.86 -15.22 -15.81
N ILE A 292 13.60 -15.84 -14.65
CA ILE A 292 14.45 -16.90 -14.07
C ILE A 292 14.01 -18.31 -14.46
N GLN A 293 13.04 -18.44 -15.37
CA GLN A 293 12.47 -19.70 -15.84
C GLN A 293 12.08 -20.61 -14.68
N CYS A 294 11.38 -20.08 -13.68
CA CYS A 294 11.01 -20.79 -12.45
C CYS A 294 10.05 -21.97 -12.70
N GLY A 295 9.59 -22.16 -13.93
CA GLY A 295 8.53 -23.10 -14.27
C GLY A 295 7.18 -22.57 -13.80
N THR A 296 6.18 -23.44 -13.71
CA THR A 296 4.81 -23.04 -13.41
C THR A 296 4.67 -22.42 -12.02
N VAL A 297 3.95 -21.28 -11.95
CA VAL A 297 3.63 -20.50 -10.75
C VAL A 297 2.11 -20.32 -10.61
N VAL A 298 1.39 -21.45 -10.69
CA VAL A 298 -0.08 -21.50 -10.76
C VAL A 298 -0.73 -20.87 -9.54
N ALA A 299 -0.16 -21.07 -8.35
CA ALA A 299 -0.75 -20.54 -7.12
C ALA A 299 -0.68 -19.01 -7.09
N LEU A 300 0.42 -18.41 -7.55
CA LEU A 300 0.55 -16.96 -7.70
C LEU A 300 -0.38 -16.40 -8.79
N GLU A 301 -0.48 -17.06 -9.94
CA GLU A 301 -1.40 -16.68 -11.02
C GLU A 301 -2.86 -16.70 -10.54
N CYS A 302 -3.27 -17.79 -9.88
CA CYS A 302 -4.60 -17.91 -9.27
C CYS A 302 -4.84 -16.84 -8.21
N THR A 303 -3.82 -16.52 -7.41
CA THR A 303 -3.91 -15.49 -6.37
C THR A 303 -4.16 -14.11 -6.99
N LEU A 304 -3.43 -13.74 -8.05
CA LEU A 304 -3.64 -12.49 -8.77
C LEU A 304 -5.03 -12.42 -9.40
N ALA A 305 -5.45 -13.48 -10.10
CA ALA A 305 -6.77 -13.52 -10.73
C ALA A 305 -7.91 -13.42 -9.71
N THR A 306 -7.77 -14.09 -8.57
CA THR A 306 -8.77 -14.04 -7.48
C THR A 306 -8.79 -12.66 -6.85
N PHE A 307 -7.62 -12.06 -6.57
CA PHE A 307 -7.51 -10.72 -6.03
C PHE A 307 -8.21 -9.68 -6.92
N GLU A 308 -7.95 -9.70 -8.23
CA GLU A 308 -8.58 -8.78 -9.18
C GLU A 308 -10.11 -8.95 -9.20
N ARG A 309 -10.60 -10.18 -9.13
CA ARG A 309 -12.04 -10.46 -9.05
C ARG A 309 -12.66 -9.90 -7.77
N VAL A 310 -12.04 -10.13 -6.60
CA VAL A 310 -12.58 -9.64 -5.32
C VAL A 310 -12.50 -8.11 -5.26
N LEU A 311 -11.41 -7.49 -5.74
CA LEU A 311 -11.27 -6.03 -5.81
C LEU A 311 -12.38 -5.38 -6.65
N GLN A 312 -12.75 -6.00 -7.78
CA GLN A 312 -13.87 -5.51 -8.60
C GLN A 312 -15.21 -5.59 -7.86
N LEU A 313 -15.43 -6.62 -7.05
CA LEU A 313 -16.63 -6.74 -6.23
C LEU A 313 -16.66 -5.69 -5.10
N GLU A 314 -15.54 -5.45 -4.43
CA GLU A 314 -15.45 -4.44 -3.38
C GLU A 314 -15.63 -3.02 -3.91
N LYS A 315 -15.05 -2.69 -5.07
CA LYS A 315 -15.32 -1.40 -5.74
C LYS A 315 -16.81 -1.20 -6.02
N LYS A 316 -17.51 -2.23 -6.51
CA LYS A 316 -18.96 -2.18 -6.73
C LYS A 316 -19.74 -1.96 -5.43
N ARG A 317 -19.34 -2.63 -4.34
CA ARG A 317 -19.96 -2.48 -3.01
C ARG A 317 -19.75 -1.07 -2.43
N SER A 318 -18.53 -0.53 -2.52
CA SER A 318 -18.22 0.82 -2.04
C SER A 318 -19.01 1.89 -2.79
N SER A 319 -19.10 1.81 -4.12
CA SER A 319 -19.94 2.72 -4.90
C SER A 319 -21.42 2.63 -4.52
N GLN A 320 -21.93 1.43 -4.21
CA GLN A 320 -23.31 1.28 -3.74
C GLN A 320 -23.55 1.89 -2.34
N LYS A 321 -22.59 1.74 -1.41
CA LYS A 321 -22.66 2.35 -0.07
C LYS A 321 -22.67 3.87 -0.17
N GLU A 322 -21.84 4.45 -1.03
CA GLU A 322 -21.79 5.89 -1.27
C GLU A 322 -23.12 6.41 -1.83
N ILE A 323 -23.69 5.74 -2.84
CA ILE A 323 -25.01 6.09 -3.39
C ILE A 323 -26.12 5.99 -2.34
N GLN A 324 -26.11 4.96 -1.49
CA GLN A 324 -27.09 4.82 -0.40
C GLN A 324 -26.95 5.91 0.65
N PHE A 325 -25.72 6.26 1.02
CA PHE A 325 -25.43 7.36 1.95
C PHE A 325 -25.92 8.70 1.40
N THR A 326 -25.59 9.03 0.15
CA THR A 326 -26.07 10.26 -0.52
C THR A 326 -27.60 10.28 -0.59
N LYS A 327 -28.26 9.17 -0.92
CA LYS A 327 -29.73 9.07 -0.91
C LYS A 327 -30.34 9.24 0.49
N SER A 328 -29.64 8.79 1.53
CA SER A 328 -30.09 8.96 2.93
C SER A 328 -29.96 10.40 3.42
N MET A 329 -28.92 11.12 2.96
CA MET A 329 -28.69 12.54 3.23
C MET A 329 -29.62 13.46 2.42
N LEU A 330 -30.06 13.01 1.24
CA LEU A 330 -31.00 13.74 0.37
C LEU A 330 -32.48 13.45 0.68
N LYS A 331 -32.81 12.65 1.69
CA LYS A 331 -34.21 12.58 2.17
C LYS A 331 -34.55 13.92 2.81
N PRO A 332 -35.52 14.70 2.28
CA PRO A 332 -35.97 15.90 2.95
C PRO A 332 -36.45 15.48 4.34
N ALA A 333 -36.05 16.23 5.37
CA ALA A 333 -36.73 16.18 6.65
C ALA A 333 -38.22 16.40 6.37
N ARG A 334 -39.02 15.32 6.38
CA ARG A 334 -40.48 15.44 6.35
C ARG A 334 -40.82 16.21 7.62
N ALA A 335 -41.04 17.52 7.45
CA ALA A 335 -41.68 18.34 8.45
C ALA A 335 -42.93 17.58 8.88
N ARG A 336 -42.95 17.13 10.14
CA ARG A 336 -44.17 16.69 10.79
C ARG A 336 -45.05 17.94 10.90
N SER A 337 -45.78 18.27 9.83
CA SER A 337 -46.94 19.13 9.93
C SER A 337 -47.95 18.38 10.80
N LYS A 338 -48.05 18.80 12.07
CA LYS A 338 -49.22 18.47 12.90
C LYS A 338 -50.47 18.86 12.10
N PRO A 339 -51.44 17.96 11.89
CA PRO A 339 -52.75 18.40 11.46
C PRO A 339 -53.34 19.24 12.58
N ALA A 340 -53.86 20.41 12.21
CA ALA A 340 -54.64 21.27 13.07
C ALA A 340 -55.83 20.49 13.66
N SER A 341 -56.13 20.82 14.92
CA SER A 341 -57.27 20.36 15.70
C SER A 341 -58.60 20.55 14.94
N SER A 342 -59.27 19.45 14.60
CA SER A 342 -60.72 19.44 14.41
C SER A 342 -61.37 19.07 15.75
N ALA A 343 -62.20 19.98 16.27
CA ALA A 343 -62.99 19.78 17.48
C ALA A 343 -63.95 18.58 17.33
N PRO A 344 -64.11 17.73 18.36
CA PRO A 344 -65.03 16.60 18.32
C PRO A 344 -66.49 17.08 18.43
N SER A 345 -67.34 16.59 17.52
CA SER A 345 -68.78 16.81 17.56
C SER A 345 -69.43 16.04 18.71
N LEU A 346 -70.55 16.56 19.22
CA LEU A 346 -71.24 16.11 20.43
C LEU A 346 -71.82 14.67 20.38
N ASN A 347 -71.65 13.93 19.27
CA ASN A 347 -72.26 12.62 19.07
C ASN A 347 -71.37 11.40 19.40
N ASP A 348 -70.07 11.59 19.65
CA ASP A 348 -69.16 10.45 19.94
C ASP A 348 -68.97 10.15 21.43
N ARG A 349 -69.74 10.81 22.32
CA ARG A 349 -69.64 10.64 23.77
C ARG A 349 -70.64 9.66 24.41
N VAL A 350 -71.37 8.86 23.62
CA VAL A 350 -72.44 7.98 24.16
C VAL A 350 -72.18 6.47 24.00
N THR A 351 -71.12 6.04 23.32
CA THR A 351 -70.81 4.59 23.19
C THR A 351 -69.65 4.08 24.05
N SER A 352 -69.09 4.90 24.93
CA SER A 352 -68.09 4.46 25.93
C SER A 352 -68.69 3.83 27.20
N LEU A 353 -69.92 3.31 27.15
CA LEU A 353 -70.66 2.86 28.34
C LEU A 353 -71.10 1.40 28.35
N LEU A 354 -70.57 0.54 27.48
CA LEU A 354 -70.75 -0.91 27.60
C LEU A 354 -69.52 -1.67 27.07
N GLY A 355 -68.59 -2.04 27.96
CA GLY A 355 -67.89 -3.32 27.81
C GLY A 355 -68.69 -4.41 28.54
N PRO A 356 -68.17 -5.64 28.72
CA PRO A 356 -67.21 -6.43 27.95
C PRO A 356 -67.84 -7.80 27.54
N ASN A 357 -67.11 -8.66 26.80
CA ASN A 357 -67.14 -10.16 26.85
C ASN A 357 -66.69 -10.75 25.49
N LYS A 358 -65.58 -11.49 25.43
CA LYS A 358 -65.38 -12.94 25.67
C LYS A 358 -65.49 -13.79 24.39
N TYR A 359 -64.36 -14.48 24.12
CA TYR A 359 -64.21 -15.82 23.52
C TYR A 359 -64.64 -16.12 22.05
N ARG A 360 -63.64 -16.71 21.37
CA ARG A 360 -63.67 -17.87 20.44
C ARG A 360 -64.42 -17.76 19.10
N CYS A 361 -63.67 -17.94 18.02
CA CYS A 361 -63.52 -19.25 17.36
C CYS A 361 -62.03 -19.54 17.16
#